data_AF-A0A958W7N8-F1
#
_entry.id   AF-A0A958W7N8-F1
#
_cell.length_a   1.000
_cell.length_b   1.000
_cell.length_c   1.000
_cell.angle_alpha   90.00
_cell.angle_beta   90.00
_cell.angle_gamma   90.00
#
_symmetry.space_group_name_H-M   'P 1'
#
loop_
_entity.id
_entity.type
_entity.pdbx_description
1 polymer ?
#
loop_
_entity_poly.entity_id
_entity_poly.type
_entity_poly.pdbx_seq_one_letter_code
_entity_poly.pdbx_strand_id
1 'polypeptide(L)'
;MKKIFTLIALAGIISFTSCKTDDPTTDNNVTDNEVVSGAITTNTTWTADRIWELASKVVVEDGVTLTIDPGTIIKGRTGAGSLATGLIVARGGKLMAEGTAEKPIIFTSILDNIEVGQKMGTNLTSEDVEKWGGLIILGKAPISAENGDTEAQIEGIPADDTFGAYGGDNPTDNSGTLTYVSVRHGGALIGEGNEINGITLGGVGSGTTMNHIEVFATLDDGIEFFGGTVNLTDVIISYQQDDGLDIDQNFSGTITNFLVQHGGTSTDEGLEIDGPENATYTTGLFTLKNGIVRSLGGSDPGTPADLKSKAQGTIDNVIFADYGSGDDLIKIRASYNDSDCSAKTDAFTHLTDANPTLKLVSSKFGGVEVYTGSTVCTVSSEDQAAAEAAAVSSSSAAGADTSVFADWTVASLSGLL
;
A
#
# COMPACT_ATOMS: atom_id res chain seq x y z
N MET A 1 72.92 -34.30 -66.58
CA MET A 1 71.77 -34.39 -67.52
C MET A 1 70.48 -34.40 -66.71
N LYS A 2 69.53 -33.50 -67.06
CA LYS A 2 68.06 -33.54 -66.83
C LYS A 2 67.55 -33.65 -65.36
N LYS A 3 67.03 -32.53 -64.80
CA LYS A 3 65.58 -32.16 -64.61
C LYS A 3 64.89 -32.95 -63.48
N ILE A 4 64.73 -32.37 -62.28
CA ILE A 4 63.51 -31.71 -61.72
C ILE A 4 62.30 -32.65 -61.58
N PHE A 5 61.84 -32.89 -60.35
CA PHE A 5 60.48 -32.52 -59.87
C PHE A 5 60.41 -32.52 -58.34
N THR A 6 60.02 -31.38 -57.79
CA THR A 6 59.74 -31.10 -56.38
C THR A 6 58.24 -31.26 -56.15
N LEU A 7 57.83 -31.93 -55.06
CA LEU A 7 56.46 -31.90 -54.54
C LEU A 7 56.50 -31.24 -53.16
N ILE A 8 55.78 -30.13 -53.02
CA ILE A 8 55.66 -29.30 -51.81
C ILE A 8 54.40 -29.75 -51.06
N ALA A 9 54.53 -30.07 -49.77
CA ALA A 9 53.41 -30.18 -48.83
C ALA A 9 53.38 -28.92 -47.96
N LEU A 10 52.21 -28.29 -47.92
CA LEU A 10 51.90 -27.02 -47.28
C LEU A 10 51.48 -27.26 -45.82
N ALA A 11 52.14 -26.62 -44.85
CA ALA A 11 51.68 -26.52 -43.47
C ALA A 11 51.44 -25.04 -43.14
N GLY A 12 50.17 -24.65 -42.99
CA GLY A 12 49.75 -23.32 -42.61
C GLY A 12 49.86 -23.13 -41.09
N ILE A 13 50.52 -22.05 -40.67
CA ILE A 13 50.54 -21.56 -39.29
C ILE A 13 49.55 -20.39 -39.22
N ILE A 14 48.47 -20.56 -38.47
CA ILE A 14 47.50 -19.50 -38.16
C ILE A 14 48.03 -18.74 -36.95
N SER A 15 48.30 -17.44 -37.12
CA SER A 15 48.60 -16.53 -36.01
C SER A 15 47.34 -15.78 -35.62
N PHE A 16 46.86 -15.96 -34.38
CA PHE A 16 45.79 -15.15 -33.81
C PHE A 16 46.39 -13.91 -33.14
N THR A 17 46.01 -12.74 -33.64
CA THR A 17 46.31 -11.43 -33.05
C THR A 17 45.31 -11.16 -31.93
N SER A 18 45.78 -11.06 -30.69
CA SER A 18 44.95 -10.63 -29.55
C SER A 18 44.73 -9.12 -29.62
N CYS A 19 43.50 -8.71 -29.95
CA CYS A 19 43.04 -7.35 -29.70
C CYS A 19 42.66 -7.25 -28.22
N LYS A 20 43.28 -6.31 -27.50
CA LYS A 20 42.79 -5.85 -26.20
C LYS A 20 41.46 -5.15 -26.43
N THR A 21 40.38 -5.74 -25.94
CA THR A 21 39.14 -5.03 -25.65
C THR A 21 39.28 -4.51 -24.23
N ASP A 22 39.34 -3.18 -24.09
CA ASP A 22 39.12 -2.52 -22.81
C ASP A 22 37.67 -2.82 -22.41
N ASP A 23 37.52 -3.74 -21.46
CA ASP A 23 36.24 -4.07 -20.84
C ASP A 23 35.80 -2.85 -20.01
N PRO A 24 34.60 -2.30 -20.20
CA PRO A 24 34.10 -1.30 -19.27
C PRO A 24 33.89 -2.01 -17.93
N THR A 25 34.76 -1.71 -16.97
CA THR A 25 34.58 -2.13 -15.59
C THR A 25 33.21 -1.61 -15.13
N THR A 26 32.25 -2.51 -14.95
CA THR A 26 31.09 -2.22 -14.12
C THR A 26 31.63 -1.90 -12.73
N ASP A 27 31.46 -0.65 -12.31
CA ASP A 27 31.75 -0.20 -10.96
C ASP A 27 30.75 -0.85 -10.00
N ASN A 28 30.93 -2.14 -9.75
CA ASN A 28 30.19 -2.89 -8.75
C ASN A 28 30.96 -2.81 -7.43
N ASN A 29 31.12 -1.60 -6.89
CA ASN A 29 31.48 -1.41 -5.50
C ASN A 29 30.26 -1.75 -4.61
N VAL A 30 29.79 -3.01 -4.68
CA VAL A 30 28.80 -3.51 -3.72
C VAL A 30 29.52 -3.73 -2.40
N THR A 31 29.10 -3.02 -1.38
CA THR A 31 29.62 -3.15 -0.01
C THR A 31 28.81 -4.20 0.76
N ASP A 32 29.40 -4.77 1.81
CA ASP A 32 28.71 -5.74 2.66
C ASP A 32 27.40 -5.15 3.22
N ASN A 33 26.40 -6.00 3.43
CA ASN A 33 25.12 -5.61 4.02
C ASN A 33 25.33 -4.93 5.38
N GLU A 34 24.52 -3.91 5.67
CA GLU A 34 24.58 -3.16 6.92
C GLU A 34 23.32 -3.43 7.77
N VAL A 35 23.51 -3.89 9.01
CA VAL A 35 22.41 -4.18 9.93
C VAL A 35 22.08 -2.93 10.74
N VAL A 36 20.80 -2.51 10.74
CA VAL A 36 20.29 -1.36 11.49
C VAL A 36 19.23 -1.83 12.50
N SER A 37 19.26 -1.27 13.71
CA SER A 37 18.27 -1.54 14.75
C SER A 37 18.07 -0.33 15.66
N GLY A 38 16.89 -0.23 16.29
CA GLY A 38 16.59 0.80 17.27
C GLY A 38 16.39 2.19 16.68
N ALA A 39 16.63 3.22 17.49
CA ALA A 39 16.38 4.60 17.12
C ALA A 39 17.46 5.19 16.22
N ILE A 40 17.04 5.82 15.13
CA ILE A 40 17.82 6.73 14.30
C ILE A 40 17.65 8.13 14.91
N THR A 41 18.67 8.55 15.65
CA THR A 41 18.67 9.79 16.47
C THR A 41 19.35 10.98 15.78
N THR A 42 19.95 10.75 14.61
CA THR A 42 20.62 11.77 13.80
C THR A 42 20.30 11.57 12.34
N ASN A 43 20.25 12.66 11.57
CA ASN A 43 20.02 12.61 10.13
C ASN A 43 21.01 11.63 9.48
N THR A 44 20.47 10.69 8.73
CA THR A 44 21.21 9.56 8.16
C THR A 44 20.79 9.34 6.72
N THR A 45 21.74 8.91 5.89
CA THR A 45 21.48 8.53 4.50
C THR A 45 21.77 7.04 4.32
N TRP A 46 20.82 6.31 3.74
CA TRP A 46 20.98 4.94 3.29
C TRP A 46 21.25 4.93 1.79
N THR A 47 22.39 4.37 1.41
CA THR A 47 22.92 4.39 0.05
C THR A 47 22.60 3.09 -0.70
N ALA A 48 22.54 3.18 -2.03
CA ALA A 48 22.18 2.05 -2.90
C ALA A 48 23.36 1.10 -3.22
N ASP A 49 24.54 1.29 -2.62
CA ASP A 49 25.72 0.44 -2.80
C ASP A 49 25.74 -0.80 -1.88
N ARG A 50 24.73 -0.95 -1.01
CA ARG A 50 24.52 -2.10 -0.13
C ARG A 50 23.05 -2.36 0.15
N ILE A 51 22.79 -3.48 0.79
CA ILE A 51 21.49 -3.78 1.38
C ILE A 51 21.49 -3.34 2.85
N TRP A 52 20.42 -2.67 3.26
CA TRP A 52 20.17 -2.29 4.65
C TRP A 52 19.25 -3.31 5.31
N GLU A 53 19.75 -4.05 6.29
CA GLU A 53 18.99 -5.08 7.02
C GLU A 53 18.40 -4.52 8.31
N LEU A 54 17.08 -4.38 8.38
CA LEU A 54 16.39 -3.98 9.60
C LEU A 54 16.33 -5.16 10.57
N ALA A 55 16.79 -4.96 11.80
CA ALA A 55 16.68 -5.92 12.89
C ALA A 55 15.79 -5.34 13.99
N SER A 56 14.59 -5.92 14.15
CA SER A 56 13.53 -5.39 15.02
C SER A 56 13.04 -4.01 14.55
N LYS A 57 12.38 -3.25 15.43
CA LYS A 57 11.84 -1.93 15.09
C LYS A 57 12.99 -0.94 14.89
N VAL A 58 13.02 -0.29 13.73
CA VAL A 58 13.91 0.82 13.41
C VAL A 58 13.08 2.08 13.39
N VAL A 59 13.43 3.08 14.22
CA VAL A 59 12.57 4.25 14.47
C VAL A 59 13.29 5.51 14.03
N VAL A 60 12.71 6.27 13.09
CA VAL A 60 13.15 7.64 12.78
C VAL A 60 12.48 8.58 13.79
N GLU A 61 13.27 9.15 14.70
CA GLU A 61 12.74 9.99 15.78
C GLU A 61 12.29 11.39 15.34
N ASP A 62 11.56 12.08 16.22
CA ASP A 62 11.15 13.48 16.03
C ASP A 62 12.36 14.38 15.71
N GLY A 63 12.22 15.20 14.65
CA GLY A 63 13.26 16.09 14.18
C GLY A 63 14.38 15.42 13.39
N VAL A 64 14.33 14.10 13.19
CA VAL A 64 15.32 13.34 12.43
C VAL A 64 14.82 13.06 11.01
N THR A 65 15.72 13.13 10.04
CA THR A 65 15.46 12.76 8.65
C THR A 65 16.28 11.54 8.26
N LEU A 66 15.59 10.48 7.81
CA LEU A 66 16.19 9.38 7.07
C LEU A 66 16.05 9.66 5.57
N THR A 67 17.17 9.74 4.87
CA THR A 67 17.20 9.83 3.41
C THR A 67 17.61 8.49 2.82
N ILE A 68 16.91 8.03 1.79
CA ILE A 68 17.19 6.78 1.10
C ILE A 68 17.45 7.08 -0.37
N ASP A 69 18.64 6.71 -0.86
CA ASP A 69 19.02 6.93 -2.24
C ASP A 69 18.20 6.05 -3.21
N PRO A 70 17.94 6.51 -4.45
CA PRO A 70 17.26 5.72 -5.47
C PRO A 70 17.95 4.36 -5.71
N GLY A 71 17.16 3.29 -5.78
CA GLY A 71 17.65 1.92 -6.02
C GLY A 71 18.13 1.19 -4.76
N THR A 72 17.99 1.81 -3.58
CA THR A 72 18.34 1.16 -2.31
C THR A 72 17.38 0.02 -2.00
N ILE A 73 17.94 -1.10 -1.52
CA ILE A 73 17.17 -2.25 -1.05
C ILE A 73 17.27 -2.32 0.47
N ILE A 74 16.12 -2.43 1.12
CA ILE A 74 15.97 -2.53 2.56
C ILE A 74 15.28 -3.87 2.86
N LYS A 75 15.88 -4.67 3.75
CA LYS A 75 15.39 -6.01 4.10
C LYS A 75 15.04 -6.12 5.58
N GLY A 76 13.78 -6.38 5.89
CA GLY A 76 13.33 -6.69 7.24
C GLY A 76 13.64 -8.12 7.65
N ARG A 77 14.20 -8.32 8.85
CA ARG A 77 14.30 -9.63 9.48
C ARG A 77 12.93 -10.19 9.84
N THR A 78 12.80 -11.51 9.78
CA THR A 78 11.61 -12.21 10.29
C THR A 78 11.47 -12.00 11.81
N GLY A 79 10.23 -11.99 12.29
CA GLY A 79 9.90 -11.83 13.70
C GLY A 79 8.44 -11.45 13.88
N ALA A 80 7.89 -11.70 15.06
CA ALA A 80 6.51 -11.38 15.41
C ALA A 80 6.43 -10.82 16.85
N GLY A 81 5.30 -10.22 17.20
CA GLY A 81 5.05 -9.53 18.46
C GLY A 81 6.09 -8.44 18.73
N SER A 82 6.63 -8.44 19.95
CA SER A 82 7.75 -7.56 20.35
C SER A 82 9.00 -7.69 19.45
N LEU A 83 9.18 -8.82 18.75
CA LEU A 83 10.31 -9.06 17.86
C LEU A 83 10.00 -8.71 16.39
N ALA A 84 8.78 -8.27 16.08
CA ALA A 84 8.42 -7.83 14.73
C ALA A 84 9.36 -6.70 14.26
N THR A 85 9.84 -6.83 13.03
CA THR A 85 10.74 -5.88 12.38
C THR A 85 9.94 -4.94 11.50
N GLY A 86 10.11 -3.64 11.67
CA GLY A 86 9.45 -2.63 10.83
C GLY A 86 10.25 -1.34 10.84
N LEU A 87 10.03 -0.51 9.81
CA LEU A 87 10.51 0.86 9.80
C LEU A 87 9.37 1.77 10.27
N ILE A 88 9.62 2.53 11.33
CA ILE A 88 8.65 3.43 11.93
C ILE A 88 9.18 4.86 11.79
N VAL A 89 8.43 5.72 11.11
CA VAL A 89 8.68 7.16 11.08
C VAL A 89 7.79 7.77 12.16
N ALA A 90 8.37 8.05 13.32
CA ALA A 90 7.64 8.64 14.43
C ALA A 90 7.19 10.06 14.09
N ARG A 91 6.18 10.54 14.80
CA ARG A 91 5.63 11.89 14.62
C ARG A 91 6.71 12.97 14.67
N GLY A 92 6.86 13.70 13.57
CA GLY A 92 7.87 14.76 13.38
C GLY A 92 9.22 14.29 12.83
N GLY A 93 9.44 12.98 12.72
CA GLY A 93 10.48 12.39 11.89
C GLY A 93 10.12 12.48 10.40
N LYS A 94 11.12 12.27 9.53
CA LYS A 94 10.94 12.34 8.08
C LYS A 94 11.61 11.19 7.34
N LEU A 95 10.92 10.66 6.34
CA LEU A 95 11.46 9.72 5.38
C LEU A 95 11.53 10.37 3.99
N MET A 96 12.74 10.49 3.46
CA MET A 96 12.99 10.99 2.10
C MET A 96 13.42 9.82 1.23
N ALA A 97 12.45 9.13 0.64
CA ALA A 97 12.63 7.97 -0.25
C ALA A 97 12.17 8.33 -1.67
N GLU A 98 13.09 8.87 -2.46
CA GLU A 98 12.82 9.42 -3.80
C GLU A 98 13.44 8.53 -4.88
N GLY A 99 12.87 7.35 -5.10
CA GLY A 99 13.26 6.44 -6.17
C GLY A 99 12.88 6.94 -7.58
N THR A 100 13.20 6.14 -8.59
CA THR A 100 12.73 6.34 -9.97
C THR A 100 12.21 5.03 -10.56
N ALA A 101 11.51 5.07 -11.69
CA ALA A 101 11.09 3.85 -12.38
C ALA A 101 12.28 2.90 -12.70
N GLU A 102 13.45 3.45 -13.05
CA GLU A 102 14.67 2.67 -13.29
C GLU A 102 15.32 2.17 -12.00
N LYS A 103 15.19 2.91 -10.90
CA LYS A 103 15.82 2.64 -9.61
C LYS A 103 14.81 2.81 -8.47
N PRO A 104 13.78 1.94 -8.38
CA PRO A 104 12.81 2.02 -7.30
C PRO A 104 13.49 1.70 -5.97
N ILE A 105 12.98 2.25 -4.88
CA ILE A 105 13.39 1.87 -3.53
C ILE A 105 12.54 0.67 -3.10
N ILE A 106 13.18 -0.39 -2.63
CA ILE A 106 12.51 -1.66 -2.35
C ILE A 106 12.65 -2.00 -0.87
N PHE A 107 11.51 -2.14 -0.20
CA PHE A 107 11.40 -2.73 1.13
C PHE A 107 10.87 -4.16 1.00
N THR A 108 11.60 -5.14 1.51
CA THR A 108 11.27 -6.57 1.42
C THR A 108 11.79 -7.34 2.64
N SER A 109 11.74 -8.66 2.63
CA SER A 109 12.29 -9.51 3.69
C SER A 109 13.74 -9.93 3.43
N ILE A 110 14.49 -10.27 4.49
CA ILE A 110 15.79 -10.97 4.37
C ILE A 110 15.69 -12.31 3.63
N LEU A 111 14.49 -12.87 3.51
CA LEU A 111 14.24 -14.11 2.78
C LEU A 111 14.20 -13.90 1.26
N ASP A 112 14.03 -12.66 0.80
CA ASP A 112 14.10 -12.32 -0.63
C ASP A 112 15.55 -12.42 -1.11
N ASN A 113 15.79 -13.14 -2.20
CA ASN A 113 17.12 -13.29 -2.79
C ASN A 113 17.52 -12.13 -3.71
N ILE A 114 16.72 -11.06 -3.79
CA ILE A 114 17.06 -9.84 -4.54
C ILE A 114 18.43 -9.27 -4.12
N GLU A 115 19.23 -8.89 -5.10
CA GLU A 115 20.56 -8.29 -4.94
C GLU A 115 20.58 -6.82 -5.38
N VAL A 116 21.60 -6.07 -4.95
CA VAL A 116 21.79 -4.66 -5.33
C VAL A 116 21.69 -4.48 -6.84
N GLY A 117 20.88 -3.49 -7.26
CA GLY A 117 20.65 -3.17 -8.68
C GLY A 117 19.56 -4.01 -9.36
N GLN A 118 18.98 -4.99 -8.67
CA GLN A 118 17.83 -5.74 -9.17
C GLN A 118 16.51 -5.08 -8.75
N LYS A 119 15.44 -5.33 -9.52
CA LYS A 119 14.08 -4.86 -9.20
C LYS A 119 13.19 -5.94 -8.57
N MET A 120 13.58 -7.21 -8.66
CA MET A 120 12.78 -8.37 -8.23
C MET A 120 13.72 -9.57 -7.99
N GLY A 121 13.52 -10.27 -6.87
CA GLY A 121 14.12 -11.58 -6.61
C GLY A 121 13.36 -12.71 -7.30
N THR A 122 13.84 -13.94 -7.20
CA THR A 122 13.29 -15.10 -7.93
C THR A 122 12.65 -16.15 -7.03
N ASN A 123 12.68 -15.97 -5.70
CA ASN A 123 12.31 -17.03 -4.76
C ASN A 123 11.02 -16.78 -4.00
N LEU A 124 10.67 -15.52 -3.70
CA LEU A 124 9.40 -15.18 -3.05
C LEU A 124 8.31 -14.95 -4.09
N THR A 125 7.09 -15.33 -3.73
CA THR A 125 5.90 -15.31 -4.58
C THR A 125 4.77 -14.52 -3.92
N SER A 126 3.62 -14.44 -4.58
CA SER A 126 2.40 -13.84 -4.00
C SER A 126 1.89 -14.56 -2.75
N GLU A 127 2.29 -15.80 -2.50
CA GLU A 127 1.91 -16.56 -1.31
C GLU A 127 2.82 -16.26 -0.10
N ASP A 128 3.95 -15.59 -0.32
CA ASP A 128 4.97 -15.33 0.69
C ASP A 128 4.69 -14.03 1.46
N VAL A 129 3.67 -14.05 2.30
CA VAL A 129 3.29 -12.94 3.19
C VAL A 129 3.94 -13.09 4.59
N GLU A 130 3.80 -12.08 5.46
CA GLU A 130 4.23 -12.11 6.88
C GLU A 130 5.75 -12.28 7.06
N LYS A 131 6.57 -11.89 6.08
CA LYS A 131 8.02 -12.15 6.12
C LYS A 131 8.81 -11.06 6.85
N TRP A 132 8.16 -9.94 7.14
CA TRP A 132 8.57 -8.87 8.05
C TRP A 132 7.33 -8.00 8.35
N GLY A 133 7.47 -6.97 9.19
CA GLY A 133 6.36 -6.10 9.59
C GLY A 133 5.85 -5.26 8.43
N GLY A 134 6.52 -4.15 8.14
CA GLY A 134 6.06 -3.19 7.14
C GLY A 134 6.60 -1.79 7.42
N LEU A 135 5.95 -0.80 6.81
CA LEU A 135 6.27 0.61 6.97
C LEU A 135 5.17 1.33 7.74
N ILE A 136 5.52 2.00 8.84
CA ILE A 136 4.60 2.82 9.62
C ILE A 136 5.05 4.28 9.55
N ILE A 137 4.17 5.18 9.13
CA ILE A 137 4.44 6.62 9.07
C ILE A 137 3.40 7.37 9.91
N LEU A 138 3.87 8.08 10.93
CA LEU A 138 3.03 8.80 11.86
C LEU A 138 3.23 10.31 11.72
N GLY A 139 2.13 11.04 11.60
CA GLY A 139 2.12 12.49 11.39
C GLY A 139 1.33 13.25 12.46
N LYS A 140 1.24 14.57 12.25
CA LYS A 140 0.57 15.55 13.13
C LYS A 140 -0.77 16.05 12.56
N ALA A 141 -1.29 15.42 11.52
CA ALA A 141 -2.56 15.82 10.90
C ALA A 141 -3.76 15.33 11.70
N PRO A 142 -4.94 15.99 11.55
CA PRO A 142 -6.15 15.62 12.28
C PRO A 142 -6.61 14.18 12.04
N ILE A 143 -7.12 13.54 13.09
CA ILE A 143 -7.68 12.20 13.11
C ILE A 143 -8.99 12.20 13.90
N SER A 144 -9.95 11.35 13.53
CA SER A 144 -11.16 11.10 14.33
C SER A 144 -11.02 9.86 15.16
N ALA A 145 -10.31 9.98 16.27
CA ALA A 145 -10.24 8.96 17.30
C ALA A 145 -11.49 8.95 18.21
N GLU A 146 -11.64 7.86 18.96
CA GLU A 146 -12.70 7.71 19.96
C GLU A 146 -12.63 8.84 20.99
N ASN A 147 -13.77 9.17 21.63
CA ASN A 147 -13.87 10.17 22.70
C ASN A 147 -13.47 11.62 22.33
N GLY A 148 -13.07 11.87 21.08
CA GLY A 148 -12.68 13.20 20.58
C GLY A 148 -11.22 13.54 20.86
N ASP A 149 -10.39 12.54 21.10
CA ASP A 149 -8.96 12.70 21.25
C ASP A 149 -8.34 13.19 19.94
N THR A 150 -7.39 14.13 20.04
CA THR A 150 -6.67 14.68 18.89
C THR A 150 -5.40 13.90 18.56
N GLU A 151 -5.02 12.98 19.44
CA GLU A 151 -3.87 12.09 19.33
C GLU A 151 -4.30 10.69 19.73
N ALA A 152 -3.75 9.68 19.06
CA ALA A 152 -3.98 8.28 19.36
C ALA A 152 -2.65 7.51 19.33
N GLN A 153 -2.70 6.26 19.78
CA GLN A 153 -1.58 5.34 19.69
C GLN A 153 -1.82 4.37 18.54
N ILE A 154 -0.85 4.23 17.65
CA ILE A 154 -0.98 3.31 16.52
C ILE A 154 -1.04 1.87 17.04
N GLU A 155 -1.87 1.07 16.38
CA GLU A 155 -2.10 -0.31 16.74
C GLU A 155 -0.79 -1.12 16.74
N GLY A 156 -0.73 -2.14 17.59
CA GLY A 156 0.46 -2.98 17.75
C GLY A 156 1.66 -2.34 18.48
N ILE A 157 1.69 -1.02 18.70
CA ILE A 157 2.76 -0.35 19.45
C ILE A 157 2.31 -0.08 20.90
N PRO A 158 3.06 -0.56 21.92
CA PRO A 158 2.72 -0.34 23.32
C PRO A 158 2.47 1.13 23.65
N ALA A 159 1.47 1.42 24.49
CA ALA A 159 1.07 2.80 24.81
C ALA A 159 2.14 3.63 25.54
N ASP A 160 3.17 3.00 26.11
CA ASP A 160 4.33 3.65 26.71
C ASP A 160 5.44 3.97 25.70
N ASP A 161 5.40 3.39 24.50
CA ASP A 161 6.32 3.69 23.41
C ASP A 161 5.87 4.95 22.67
N THR A 162 6.51 6.07 22.99
CA THR A 162 6.16 7.41 22.46
C THR A 162 6.29 7.54 20.95
N PHE A 163 7.03 6.63 20.30
CA PHE A 163 7.19 6.60 18.86
C PHE A 163 5.98 6.02 18.11
N GLY A 164 4.98 5.48 18.82
CA GLY A 164 3.70 5.04 18.25
C GLY A 164 2.61 6.11 18.25
N ALA A 165 2.85 7.28 18.83
CA ALA A 165 1.85 8.34 18.91
C ALA A 165 1.66 9.04 17.55
N TYR A 166 0.41 9.25 17.15
CA TYR A 166 0.04 9.95 15.91
C TYR A 166 -1.16 10.89 16.12
N GLY A 167 -1.45 11.70 15.11
CA GLY A 167 -2.51 12.70 15.16
C GLY A 167 -2.03 14.06 15.67
N GLY A 168 -2.88 15.07 15.50
CA GLY A 168 -2.65 16.44 15.92
C GLY A 168 -3.60 17.42 15.25
N ASP A 169 -3.19 18.68 15.16
CA ASP A 169 -4.00 19.77 14.60
C ASP A 169 -3.40 20.38 13.32
N ASN A 170 -2.35 19.77 12.75
CA ASN A 170 -1.62 20.30 11.60
C ASN A 170 -1.95 19.52 10.31
N PRO A 171 -2.99 19.89 9.55
CA PRO A 171 -3.33 19.20 8.30
C PRO A 171 -2.23 19.31 7.23
N THR A 172 -1.32 20.26 7.36
CA THR A 172 -0.19 20.43 6.43
C THR A 172 1.11 19.83 6.95
N ASP A 173 1.04 18.94 7.93
CA ASP A 173 2.20 18.19 8.41
C ASP A 173 2.93 17.47 7.26
N ASN A 174 4.24 17.30 7.41
CA ASN A 174 5.10 16.76 6.37
C ASN A 174 6.05 15.72 6.96
N SER A 175 5.72 14.45 6.71
CA SER A 175 6.47 13.24 7.08
C SER A 175 7.52 12.84 6.02
N GLY A 176 7.68 13.64 4.95
CA GLY A 176 8.69 13.47 3.91
C GLY A 176 8.13 13.20 2.51
N THR A 177 8.87 12.42 1.73
CA THR A 177 8.56 12.07 0.34
C THR A 177 8.76 10.58 0.10
N LEU A 178 7.77 9.92 -0.47
CA LEU A 178 7.84 8.56 -0.98
C LEU A 178 7.49 8.57 -2.46
N THR A 179 8.44 8.22 -3.32
CA THR A 179 8.26 8.21 -4.77
C THR A 179 8.98 7.02 -5.39
N TYR A 180 8.29 6.20 -6.20
CA TYR A 180 8.77 4.91 -6.71
C TYR A 180 9.27 3.99 -5.59
N VAL A 181 8.38 3.74 -4.63
CA VAL A 181 8.64 2.87 -3.46
C VAL A 181 7.80 1.60 -3.62
N SER A 182 8.44 0.45 -3.40
CA SER A 182 7.80 -0.86 -3.43
C SER A 182 7.99 -1.55 -2.07
N VAL A 183 6.89 -1.90 -1.41
CA VAL A 183 6.85 -2.55 -0.10
C VAL A 183 6.27 -3.95 -0.27
N ARG A 184 7.04 -4.99 0.09
CA ARG A 184 6.74 -6.37 -0.31
C ARG A 184 6.81 -7.32 0.87
N HIS A 185 5.98 -8.36 0.87
CA HIS A 185 6.11 -9.50 1.80
C HIS A 185 5.97 -9.10 3.29
N GLY A 186 5.23 -8.02 3.58
CA GLY A 186 4.93 -7.50 4.92
C GLY A 186 3.78 -8.24 5.61
N GLY A 187 3.22 -7.69 6.69
CA GLY A 187 2.08 -8.29 7.39
C GLY A 187 2.41 -9.00 8.70
N ALA A 188 3.62 -8.88 9.25
CA ALA A 188 3.95 -9.62 10.47
C ALA A 188 3.19 -9.10 11.70
N LEU A 189 2.57 -10.02 12.45
CA LEU A 189 1.97 -9.79 13.76
C LEU A 189 2.92 -8.99 14.66
N ILE A 190 2.48 -7.84 15.17
CA ILE A 190 3.24 -7.00 16.11
C ILE A 190 2.60 -6.98 17.52
N GLY A 191 1.33 -7.32 17.61
CA GLY A 191 0.57 -7.57 18.84
C GLY A 191 -0.43 -8.72 18.66
N GLU A 192 -1.25 -9.02 19.66
CA GLU A 192 -2.34 -10.01 19.52
C GLU A 192 -3.46 -9.40 18.67
N GLY A 193 -3.69 -9.94 17.46
CA GLY A 193 -4.65 -9.39 16.49
C GLY A 193 -4.30 -7.96 16.07
N ASN A 194 -3.00 -7.68 15.95
CA ASN A 194 -2.48 -6.41 15.48
C ASN A 194 -1.30 -6.76 14.57
N GLU A 195 -1.55 -6.80 13.27
CA GLU A 195 -0.58 -7.03 12.22
C GLU A 195 -0.03 -5.66 11.77
N ILE A 196 1.13 -5.65 11.09
CA ILE A 196 1.61 -4.43 10.43
C ILE A 196 1.25 -4.54 8.96
N ASN A 197 0.47 -3.58 8.45
CA ASN A 197 0.11 -3.49 7.03
C ASN A 197 1.33 -3.41 6.12
N GLY A 198 1.11 -3.48 4.81
CA GLY A 198 2.12 -3.06 3.86
C GLY A 198 2.64 -1.66 4.19
N ILE A 199 1.72 -0.69 4.24
CA ILE A 199 2.00 0.67 4.71
C ILE A 199 0.88 1.13 5.65
N THR A 200 1.25 1.52 6.87
CA THR A 200 0.34 2.14 7.83
C THR A 200 0.57 3.65 7.88
N LEU A 201 -0.50 4.45 7.71
CA LEU A 201 -0.45 5.91 7.69
C LEU A 201 -1.32 6.50 8.80
N GLY A 202 -0.70 6.87 9.93
CA GLY A 202 -1.41 7.49 11.06
C GLY A 202 -1.29 9.01 11.03
N GLY A 203 -2.40 9.73 10.80
CA GLY A 203 -2.42 11.20 10.87
C GLY A 203 -1.40 11.88 9.97
N VAL A 204 -1.12 11.34 8.79
CA VAL A 204 -0.13 11.90 7.84
C VAL A 204 -0.72 13.12 7.13
N GLY A 205 0.03 14.23 7.11
CA GLY A 205 -0.43 15.51 6.57
C GLY A 205 -0.27 15.68 5.06
N SER A 206 -0.98 16.68 4.51
CA SER A 206 -0.96 16.99 3.08
C SER A 206 0.34 17.64 2.61
N GLY A 207 1.27 17.92 3.52
CA GLY A 207 2.63 18.36 3.20
C GLY A 207 3.54 17.21 2.79
N THR A 208 3.16 15.97 3.10
CA THR A 208 3.85 14.74 2.66
C THR A 208 3.55 14.46 1.19
N THR A 209 4.57 14.06 0.43
CA THR A 209 4.41 13.65 -0.97
C THR A 209 4.46 12.13 -1.08
N MET A 210 3.42 11.51 -1.63
CA MET A 210 3.39 10.07 -1.89
C MET A 210 2.87 9.80 -3.30
N ASN A 211 3.72 9.24 -4.17
CA ASN A 211 3.30 8.84 -5.52
C ASN A 211 4.10 7.67 -6.06
N HIS A 212 3.56 6.91 -7.01
CA HIS A 212 4.19 5.68 -7.52
C HIS A 212 4.55 4.74 -6.37
N ILE A 213 3.52 4.22 -5.70
CA ILE A 213 3.65 3.31 -4.56
C ILE A 213 3.18 1.93 -4.98
N GLU A 214 3.98 0.90 -4.71
CA GLU A 214 3.59 -0.50 -4.84
C GLU A 214 3.56 -1.16 -3.46
N VAL A 215 2.48 -1.89 -3.17
CA VAL A 215 2.42 -2.87 -2.09
C VAL A 215 2.15 -4.25 -2.69
N PHE A 216 2.94 -5.25 -2.30
CA PHE A 216 2.85 -6.59 -2.87
C PHE A 216 2.94 -7.69 -1.80
N ALA A 217 1.98 -8.61 -1.78
CA ALA A 217 1.97 -9.80 -0.92
C ALA A 217 2.12 -9.48 0.57
N THR A 218 1.12 -8.86 1.18
CA THR A 218 1.05 -8.60 2.63
C THR A 218 0.02 -9.53 3.28
N LEU A 219 0.23 -9.90 4.55
CA LEU A 219 -0.75 -10.74 5.27
C LEU A 219 -1.98 -9.92 5.63
N ASP A 220 -1.75 -8.69 6.02
CA ASP A 220 -2.74 -7.70 6.40
C ASP A 220 -2.98 -6.74 5.22
N ASP A 221 -3.50 -5.55 5.50
CA ASP A 221 -3.85 -4.59 4.46
C ASP A 221 -2.70 -4.20 3.55
N GLY A 222 -3.07 -3.77 2.35
CA GLY A 222 -2.16 -3.09 1.45
C GLY A 222 -1.68 -1.77 2.03
N ILE A 223 -2.62 -0.83 2.20
CA ILE A 223 -2.39 0.45 2.86
C ILE A 223 -3.57 0.78 3.77
N GLU A 224 -3.28 1.02 5.04
CA GLU A 224 -4.27 1.44 6.04
C GLU A 224 -4.05 2.89 6.46
N PHE A 225 -5.14 3.66 6.54
CA PHE A 225 -5.14 5.08 6.88
C PHE A 225 -5.89 5.33 8.19
N PHE A 226 -5.16 5.70 9.24
CA PHE A 226 -5.79 6.20 10.47
C PHE A 226 -5.86 7.73 10.43
N GLY A 227 -6.94 8.25 9.84
CA GLY A 227 -7.15 9.68 9.68
C GLY A 227 -6.10 10.36 8.80
N GLY A 228 -5.91 11.67 8.97
CA GLY A 228 -4.96 12.46 8.19
C GLY A 228 -5.52 13.03 6.88
N THR A 229 -4.64 13.68 6.12
CA THR A 229 -4.97 14.51 4.95
C THR A 229 -3.99 14.31 3.79
N VAL A 230 -3.10 13.32 3.87
CA VAL A 230 -2.10 13.05 2.83
C VAL A 230 -2.78 12.69 1.51
N ASN A 231 -2.19 13.13 0.39
CA ASN A 231 -2.67 12.74 -0.93
C ASN A 231 -1.72 11.71 -1.54
N LEU A 232 -2.27 10.69 -2.18
CA LEU A 232 -1.52 9.67 -2.91
C LEU A 232 -1.88 9.74 -4.40
N THR A 233 -0.90 9.45 -5.26
CA THR A 233 -1.13 9.33 -6.71
C THR A 233 -0.36 8.13 -7.27
N ASP A 234 -0.96 7.35 -8.15
CA ASP A 234 -0.32 6.17 -8.75
C ASP A 234 0.03 5.12 -7.67
N VAL A 235 -1.00 4.44 -7.15
CA VAL A 235 -0.88 3.39 -6.13
C VAL A 235 -1.28 2.04 -6.72
N ILE A 236 -0.46 1.01 -6.54
CA ILE A 236 -0.81 -0.37 -6.89
C ILE A 236 -0.64 -1.28 -5.68
N ILE A 237 -1.66 -2.09 -5.43
CA ILE A 237 -1.71 -3.06 -4.34
C ILE A 237 -2.07 -4.40 -4.96
N SER A 238 -1.29 -5.43 -4.66
CA SER A 238 -1.51 -6.76 -5.23
C SER A 238 -1.23 -7.85 -4.21
N TYR A 239 -2.12 -8.84 -4.14
CA TYR A 239 -1.98 -10.02 -3.28
C TYR A 239 -1.88 -9.73 -1.77
N GLN A 240 -2.46 -8.64 -1.30
CA GLN A 240 -2.72 -8.52 0.13
C GLN A 240 -3.78 -9.55 0.56
N GLN A 241 -3.69 -10.05 1.79
CA GLN A 241 -4.62 -11.07 2.32
C GLN A 241 -5.68 -10.49 3.25
N ASP A 242 -5.69 -9.20 3.54
CA ASP A 242 -6.86 -8.54 4.12
C ASP A 242 -7.37 -7.46 3.13
N ASP A 243 -7.45 -6.20 3.54
CA ASP A 243 -8.02 -5.15 2.71
C ASP A 243 -7.02 -4.48 1.78
N GLY A 244 -7.48 -4.09 0.59
CA GLY A 244 -6.66 -3.37 -0.38
C GLY A 244 -6.26 -1.99 0.15
N LEU A 245 -7.25 -1.11 0.20
CA LEU A 245 -7.16 0.19 0.88
C LEU A 245 -8.14 0.17 2.04
N ASP A 246 -7.63 0.28 3.26
CA ASP A 246 -8.44 0.47 4.45
C ASP A 246 -8.36 1.94 4.90
N ILE A 247 -9.52 2.60 4.97
CA ILE A 247 -9.66 3.98 5.40
C ILE A 247 -10.42 4.04 6.70
N ASP A 248 -9.78 4.71 7.65
CA ASP A 248 -10.26 4.72 9.01
C ASP A 248 -10.13 6.12 9.64
N GLN A 249 -10.82 6.33 10.76
CA GLN A 249 -10.75 7.57 11.57
C GLN A 249 -10.86 8.88 10.78
N ASN A 250 -11.74 8.91 9.78
CA ASN A 250 -12.02 10.08 8.94
C ASN A 250 -10.80 10.63 8.18
N PHE A 251 -10.05 9.75 7.50
CA PHE A 251 -9.12 10.19 6.46
C PHE A 251 -9.80 11.14 5.48
N SER A 252 -9.12 12.23 5.15
CA SER A 252 -9.67 13.35 4.37
C SER A 252 -8.80 13.76 3.20
N GLY A 253 -7.84 12.91 2.84
CA GLY A 253 -7.01 13.08 1.66
C GLY A 253 -7.64 12.56 0.38
N THR A 254 -6.89 12.68 -0.71
CA THR A 254 -7.27 12.18 -2.04
C THR A 254 -6.28 11.12 -2.51
N ILE A 255 -6.80 9.97 -2.95
CA ILE A 255 -6.04 8.91 -3.64
C ILE A 255 -6.49 8.93 -5.10
N THR A 256 -5.57 9.25 -6.02
CA THR A 256 -5.86 9.30 -7.46
C THR A 256 -5.03 8.28 -8.23
N ASN A 257 -5.64 7.64 -9.22
CA ASN A 257 -5.01 6.61 -10.04
C ASN A 257 -4.49 5.43 -9.20
N PHE A 258 -5.41 4.54 -8.81
CA PHE A 258 -5.08 3.40 -7.97
C PHE A 258 -5.55 2.08 -8.58
N LEU A 259 -4.79 1.01 -8.35
CA LEU A 259 -5.10 -0.35 -8.79
C LEU A 259 -4.98 -1.30 -7.60
N VAL A 260 -6.09 -1.90 -7.18
CA VAL A 260 -6.12 -2.99 -6.20
C VAL A 260 -6.38 -4.31 -6.94
N GLN A 261 -5.51 -5.29 -6.73
CA GLN A 261 -5.57 -6.61 -7.35
C GLN A 261 -5.60 -7.72 -6.29
N HIS A 262 -6.80 -8.21 -6.01
CA HIS A 262 -7.01 -9.32 -5.08
C HIS A 262 -6.43 -10.60 -5.63
N GLY A 263 -5.63 -11.28 -4.80
CA GLY A 263 -4.96 -12.52 -5.15
C GLY A 263 -5.86 -13.76 -5.20
N GLY A 264 -7.06 -13.66 -4.64
CA GLY A 264 -8.03 -14.75 -4.58
C GLY A 264 -7.72 -15.85 -3.54
N THR A 265 -6.85 -15.54 -2.60
CA THR A 265 -6.50 -16.41 -1.46
C THR A 265 -6.58 -15.62 -0.17
N SER A 266 -7.67 -15.81 0.57
CA SER A 266 -7.91 -15.27 1.91
C SER A 266 -8.16 -13.76 2.04
N THR A 267 -8.41 -13.03 0.96
CA THR A 267 -8.62 -11.56 0.98
C THR A 267 -10.04 -11.17 1.40
N ASP A 268 -10.20 -10.02 2.08
CA ASP A 268 -11.50 -9.47 2.48
C ASP A 268 -12.01 -8.41 1.47
N GLU A 269 -11.71 -7.12 1.65
CA GLU A 269 -12.24 -6.04 0.81
C GLU A 269 -11.23 -5.36 -0.10
N GLY A 270 -11.66 -5.09 -1.33
CA GLY A 270 -10.90 -4.22 -2.24
C GLY A 270 -10.72 -2.82 -1.68
N LEU A 271 -11.77 -2.32 -1.03
CA LEU A 271 -11.80 -1.05 -0.30
C LEU A 271 -12.60 -1.28 0.99
N GLU A 272 -11.95 -1.18 2.13
CA GLU A 272 -12.62 -1.09 3.43
C GLU A 272 -12.66 0.38 3.86
N ILE A 273 -13.84 0.90 4.16
CA ILE A 273 -14.02 2.33 4.43
C ILE A 273 -14.86 2.55 5.67
N ASP A 274 -14.20 2.89 6.76
CA ASP A 274 -14.77 3.45 7.97
C ASP A 274 -14.68 4.98 8.01
N GLY A 275 -15.58 5.56 8.80
CA GLY A 275 -15.79 6.98 8.95
C GLY A 275 -15.12 7.54 10.21
N PRO A 276 -15.67 8.62 10.79
CA PRO A 276 -15.19 9.14 12.07
C PRO A 276 -15.61 8.26 13.26
N GLU A 277 -14.66 7.88 14.12
CA GLU A 277 -15.01 7.25 15.41
C GLU A 277 -15.83 8.18 16.32
N ASN A 278 -15.53 9.49 16.28
CA ASN A 278 -16.31 10.52 16.97
C ASN A 278 -16.85 11.57 15.99
N ALA A 279 -16.24 12.74 15.93
CA ALA A 279 -16.75 13.88 15.18
C ALA A 279 -16.14 13.90 13.78
N THR A 280 -16.97 14.13 12.76
CA THR A 280 -16.50 14.46 11.42
C THR A 280 -15.65 15.73 11.48
N TYR A 281 -14.38 15.65 11.06
CA TYR A 281 -13.59 16.85 10.81
C TYR A 281 -14.09 17.51 9.53
N THR A 282 -14.71 18.68 9.67
CA THR A 282 -15.35 19.38 8.55
C THR A 282 -14.36 19.94 7.51
N THR A 283 -13.06 19.73 7.68
CA THR A 283 -12.01 20.18 6.75
C THR A 283 -11.79 19.24 5.57
N GLY A 284 -12.40 18.05 5.55
CA GLY A 284 -12.43 17.21 4.35
C GLY A 284 -13.08 15.84 4.56
N LEU A 285 -13.51 15.24 3.46
CA LEU A 285 -13.94 13.84 3.34
C LEU A 285 -12.98 13.15 2.38
N PHE A 286 -12.79 11.84 2.48
CA PHE A 286 -11.89 11.14 1.55
C PHE A 286 -12.35 11.33 0.09
N THR A 287 -11.39 11.24 -0.83
CA THR A 287 -11.67 11.12 -2.27
C THR A 287 -10.85 10.00 -2.88
N LEU A 288 -11.51 8.99 -3.43
CA LEU A 288 -10.90 7.94 -4.24
C LEU A 288 -11.26 8.21 -5.70
N LYS A 289 -10.25 8.32 -6.58
CA LYS A 289 -10.48 8.73 -7.96
C LYS A 289 -9.67 7.95 -8.99
N ASN A 290 -10.29 7.63 -10.13
CA ASN A 290 -9.65 6.94 -11.26
C ASN A 290 -9.07 5.60 -10.81
N GLY A 291 -9.89 4.73 -10.23
CA GLY A 291 -9.46 3.47 -9.63
C GLY A 291 -9.83 2.24 -10.45
N ILE A 292 -9.08 1.16 -10.30
CA ILE A 292 -9.53 -0.20 -10.62
C ILE A 292 -9.36 -1.04 -9.37
N VAL A 293 -10.41 -1.77 -9.00
CA VAL A 293 -10.43 -2.74 -7.92
C VAL A 293 -10.92 -4.04 -8.53
N ARG A 294 -10.07 -5.06 -8.55
CA ARG A 294 -10.37 -6.32 -9.24
C ARG A 294 -9.88 -7.53 -8.49
N SER A 295 -10.58 -8.64 -8.68
CA SER A 295 -10.05 -9.96 -8.36
C SER A 295 -9.26 -10.55 -9.52
N LEU A 296 -8.16 -11.22 -9.21
CA LEU A 296 -7.42 -12.06 -10.15
C LEU A 296 -7.95 -13.51 -10.17
N GLY A 297 -9.05 -13.76 -9.45
CA GLY A 297 -9.66 -15.07 -9.27
C GLY A 297 -8.92 -15.92 -8.23
N GLY A 298 -9.59 -16.96 -7.74
CA GLY A 298 -9.06 -17.84 -6.71
C GLY A 298 -10.19 -18.55 -5.96
N SER A 299 -9.88 -19.21 -4.85
CA SER A 299 -10.90 -19.88 -4.03
C SER A 299 -11.67 -18.92 -3.13
N ASP A 300 -11.09 -17.76 -2.86
CA ASP A 300 -11.63 -16.75 -1.97
C ASP A 300 -11.34 -15.36 -2.55
N PRO A 301 -12.17 -14.86 -3.48
CA PRO A 301 -11.90 -13.64 -4.22
C PRO A 301 -12.05 -12.35 -3.40
N GLY A 302 -12.61 -12.42 -2.19
CA GLY A 302 -13.05 -11.27 -1.39
C GLY A 302 -14.27 -10.58 -2.00
N THR A 303 -14.50 -9.33 -1.59
CA THR A 303 -15.50 -8.43 -2.17
C THR A 303 -14.87 -7.09 -2.61
N PRO A 304 -15.53 -6.34 -3.51
CA PRO A 304 -14.94 -5.16 -4.11
C PRO A 304 -14.82 -3.96 -3.15
N ALA A 305 -15.74 -3.82 -2.21
CA ALA A 305 -15.73 -2.75 -1.23
C ALA A 305 -16.78 -2.97 -0.12
N ASP A 306 -16.43 -2.57 1.11
CA ASP A 306 -17.34 -2.38 2.23
C ASP A 306 -17.31 -0.93 2.72
N LEU A 307 -18.45 -0.23 2.57
CA LEU A 307 -18.64 1.11 3.11
C LEU A 307 -19.28 0.97 4.50
N LYS A 308 -18.40 0.93 5.51
CA LYS A 308 -18.66 0.55 6.90
C LYS A 308 -19.14 1.73 7.75
N SER A 309 -18.68 1.83 9.00
CA SER A 309 -19.27 2.70 10.01
C SER A 309 -19.13 4.17 9.62
N LYS A 310 -20.26 4.83 9.34
CA LYS A 310 -20.32 6.26 9.03
C LYS A 310 -19.41 6.67 7.86
N ALA A 311 -19.12 5.76 6.93
CA ALA A 311 -18.31 6.05 5.76
C ALA A 311 -18.82 7.31 5.04
N GLN A 312 -17.91 8.23 4.71
CA GLN A 312 -18.26 9.52 4.10
C GLN A 312 -17.11 10.05 3.24
N GLY A 313 -17.40 10.34 1.97
CA GLY A 313 -16.42 10.68 0.96
C GLY A 313 -16.93 10.48 -0.45
N THR A 314 -16.03 10.55 -1.42
CA THR A 314 -16.38 10.40 -2.83
C THR A 314 -15.52 9.32 -3.49
N ILE A 315 -16.18 8.36 -4.13
CA ILE A 315 -15.58 7.37 -5.02
C ILE A 315 -15.97 7.76 -6.45
N ASP A 316 -15.01 8.31 -7.21
CA ASP A 316 -15.22 8.87 -8.55
C ASP A 316 -14.43 8.11 -9.62
N ASN A 317 -15.12 7.65 -10.68
CA ASN A 317 -14.49 6.98 -11.81
C ASN A 317 -13.68 5.73 -11.40
N VAL A 318 -14.27 4.87 -10.57
CA VAL A 318 -13.67 3.60 -10.12
C VAL A 318 -14.36 2.41 -10.80
N ILE A 319 -13.59 1.44 -11.27
CA ILE A 319 -14.10 0.18 -11.81
C ILE A 319 -13.90 -0.93 -10.78
N PHE A 320 -14.99 -1.55 -10.37
CA PHE A 320 -15.02 -2.78 -9.57
C PHE A 320 -15.38 -3.94 -10.49
N ALA A 321 -14.54 -4.98 -10.53
CA ALA A 321 -14.72 -6.07 -11.50
C ALA A 321 -14.11 -7.41 -11.05
N ASP A 322 -14.57 -8.47 -11.71
CA ASP A 322 -13.94 -9.80 -11.73
C ASP A 322 -14.01 -10.60 -10.41
N TYR A 323 -14.80 -10.18 -9.41
CA TYR A 323 -14.99 -10.94 -8.16
C TYR A 323 -15.91 -12.16 -8.32
N GLY A 324 -16.76 -12.16 -9.36
CA GLY A 324 -17.64 -13.29 -9.66
C GLY A 324 -19.12 -12.96 -9.49
N SER A 325 -19.99 -13.87 -9.94
CA SER A 325 -21.43 -13.61 -9.95
C SER A 325 -22.02 -13.65 -8.54
N GLY A 326 -22.38 -12.47 -8.01
CA GLY A 326 -22.95 -12.32 -6.66
C GLY A 326 -22.01 -11.61 -5.69
N ASP A 327 -20.71 -11.66 -5.96
CA ASP A 327 -19.66 -11.10 -5.09
C ASP A 327 -19.14 -9.75 -5.60
N ASP A 328 -19.52 -9.29 -6.81
CA ASP A 328 -19.21 -7.95 -7.35
C ASP A 328 -20.09 -6.81 -6.75
N LEU A 329 -20.61 -6.97 -5.53
CA LEU A 329 -21.49 -6.00 -4.87
C LEU A 329 -20.70 -5.10 -3.92
N ILE A 330 -20.93 -3.79 -4.01
CA ILE A 330 -20.44 -2.86 -3.01
C ILE A 330 -21.33 -2.97 -1.77
N LYS A 331 -20.76 -3.35 -0.64
CA LYS A 331 -21.48 -3.44 0.63
C LYS A 331 -21.65 -2.05 1.24
N ILE A 332 -22.83 -1.79 1.79
CA ILE A 332 -23.16 -0.52 2.44
C ILE A 332 -23.77 -0.82 3.81
N ARG A 333 -23.09 -0.39 4.86
CA ARG A 333 -23.58 -0.57 6.21
C ARG A 333 -24.75 0.36 6.53
N ALA A 334 -25.80 -0.22 7.09
CA ALA A 334 -26.89 0.49 7.73
C ALA A 334 -26.95 0.18 9.23
N SER A 335 -27.25 1.20 10.04
CA SER A 335 -27.48 1.07 11.47
C SER A 335 -28.90 1.50 11.83
N TYR A 336 -29.51 0.82 12.80
CA TYR A 336 -30.90 1.07 13.21
C TYR A 336 -31.03 1.28 14.72
N ASN A 337 -32.10 1.97 15.15
CA ASN A 337 -32.55 2.03 16.53
C ASN A 337 -33.33 0.75 16.88
N ASP A 338 -32.86 -0.07 17.82
CA ASP A 338 -33.48 -1.38 18.12
C ASP A 338 -34.93 -1.27 18.63
N SER A 339 -35.37 -0.11 19.13
CA SER A 339 -36.73 0.07 19.64
C SER A 339 -37.79 0.24 18.55
N ASP A 340 -37.42 0.75 17.38
CA ASP A 340 -38.36 1.13 16.32
C ASP A 340 -37.86 0.88 14.89
N CYS A 341 -36.64 0.36 14.75
CA CYS A 341 -35.95 0.12 13.49
C CYS A 341 -35.84 1.35 12.57
N SER A 342 -35.87 2.55 13.13
CA SER A 342 -35.52 3.76 12.38
C SER A 342 -34.01 3.81 12.12
N ALA A 343 -33.62 4.26 10.92
CA ALA A 343 -32.22 4.41 10.54
C ALA A 343 -31.48 5.41 11.44
N LYS A 344 -30.26 5.07 11.83
CA LYS A 344 -29.28 5.93 12.50
C LYS A 344 -28.25 6.40 11.48
N THR A 345 -27.51 7.44 11.85
CA THR A 345 -26.37 7.91 11.05
C THR A 345 -25.36 6.78 10.86
N ASP A 346 -25.16 6.42 9.60
CA ASP A 346 -24.21 5.43 9.10
C ASP A 346 -23.96 5.66 7.59
N ALA A 347 -23.12 4.83 6.96
CA ALA A 347 -22.83 4.90 5.51
C ALA A 347 -24.10 4.97 4.66
N PHE A 348 -25.09 4.12 4.94
CA PHE A 348 -26.38 4.12 4.26
C PHE A 348 -27.06 5.50 4.25
N THR A 349 -27.14 6.17 5.40
CA THR A 349 -27.75 7.51 5.48
C THR A 349 -26.87 8.58 4.82
N HIS A 350 -25.55 8.48 4.93
CA HIS A 350 -24.63 9.38 4.24
C HIS A 350 -24.72 9.30 2.72
N LEU A 351 -25.13 8.14 2.20
CA LEU A 351 -25.38 7.91 0.78
C LEU A 351 -26.77 8.40 0.33
N THR A 352 -27.80 8.17 1.14
CA THR A 352 -29.22 8.32 0.71
C THR A 352 -29.89 9.63 1.15
N ASP A 353 -29.27 10.37 2.07
CA ASP A 353 -29.79 11.66 2.51
C ASP A 353 -29.92 12.68 1.38
N ALA A 354 -30.81 13.67 1.56
CA ALA A 354 -31.05 14.71 0.57
C ALA A 354 -29.80 15.54 0.22
N ASN A 355 -28.80 15.58 1.12
CA ASN A 355 -27.48 16.18 0.90
C ASN A 355 -26.41 15.13 1.22
N PRO A 356 -26.13 14.19 0.32
CA PRO A 356 -25.28 13.05 0.63
C PRO A 356 -23.82 13.49 0.81
N THR A 357 -23.18 12.91 1.81
CA THR A 357 -21.73 13.05 2.09
C THR A 357 -20.94 11.84 1.61
N LEU A 358 -21.58 10.70 1.38
CA LEU A 358 -21.02 9.54 0.69
C LEU A 358 -21.54 9.50 -0.74
N LYS A 359 -20.65 9.40 -1.73
CA LYS A 359 -21.02 9.45 -3.15
C LYS A 359 -20.23 8.45 -3.96
N LEU A 360 -20.94 7.69 -4.80
CA LEU A 360 -20.37 6.90 -5.87
C LEU A 360 -20.72 7.59 -7.19
N VAL A 361 -19.70 8.07 -7.91
CA VAL A 361 -19.85 8.94 -9.09
C VAL A 361 -19.09 8.34 -10.25
N SER A 362 -19.72 8.21 -11.42
CA SER A 362 -19.06 7.71 -12.63
C SER A 362 -18.35 6.35 -12.47
N SER A 363 -18.69 5.56 -11.46
CA SER A 363 -18.05 4.28 -11.13
C SER A 363 -18.84 3.11 -11.68
N LYS A 364 -18.15 2.02 -12.03
CA LYS A 364 -18.73 0.79 -12.58
C LYS A 364 -18.62 -0.33 -11.55
N PHE A 365 -19.74 -0.95 -11.22
CA PHE A 365 -19.85 -2.07 -10.27
C PHE A 365 -21.07 -2.94 -10.61
N GLY A 366 -21.16 -4.12 -10.00
CA GLY A 366 -22.24 -5.10 -10.25
C GLY A 366 -23.57 -4.73 -9.59
N GLY A 367 -23.51 -4.09 -8.43
CA GLY A 367 -24.66 -3.61 -7.67
C GLY A 367 -24.23 -3.15 -6.28
N VAL A 368 -25.20 -2.93 -5.39
CA VAL A 368 -24.94 -2.65 -3.98
C VAL A 368 -25.71 -3.61 -3.09
N GLU A 369 -25.15 -3.94 -1.93
CA GLU A 369 -25.82 -4.73 -0.89
C GLU A 369 -25.85 -3.92 0.40
N VAL A 370 -27.06 -3.61 0.89
CA VAL A 370 -27.22 -2.98 2.20
C VAL A 370 -27.31 -4.07 3.26
N TYR A 371 -26.48 -3.97 4.28
CA TYR A 371 -26.47 -4.90 5.41
C TYR A 371 -26.55 -4.17 6.76
N THR A 372 -26.77 -4.92 7.84
CA THR A 372 -26.77 -4.35 9.19
C THR A 372 -26.21 -5.32 10.21
N GLY A 373 -25.49 -4.78 11.20
CA GLY A 373 -25.06 -5.53 12.38
C GLY A 373 -26.12 -5.64 13.47
N SER A 374 -27.33 -5.07 13.30
CA SER A 374 -28.40 -5.20 14.30
C SER A 374 -28.87 -6.66 14.39
N THR A 375 -29.07 -7.13 15.63
CA THR A 375 -29.68 -8.44 15.91
C THR A 375 -31.20 -8.37 16.09
N VAL A 376 -31.77 -7.16 16.05
CA VAL A 376 -33.19 -6.88 16.28
C VAL A 376 -33.88 -6.41 15.00
N CYS A 377 -33.23 -5.55 14.23
CA CYS A 377 -33.75 -4.96 13.01
C CYS A 377 -33.12 -5.59 11.78
N THR A 378 -33.87 -5.62 10.68
CA THR A 378 -33.41 -6.10 9.38
C THR A 378 -33.45 -4.97 8.37
N VAL A 379 -32.59 -5.02 7.36
CA VAL A 379 -32.65 -4.08 6.23
C VAL A 379 -33.98 -4.23 5.50
N SER A 380 -34.68 -3.11 5.29
CA SER A 380 -35.94 -3.10 4.57
C SER A 380 -35.72 -3.13 3.06
N SER A 381 -36.72 -3.59 2.30
CA SER A 381 -36.69 -3.49 0.83
C SER A 381 -36.60 -2.06 0.35
N GLU A 382 -37.17 -1.12 1.10
CA GLU A 382 -37.15 0.30 0.84
C GLU A 382 -35.74 0.89 1.01
N ASP A 383 -35.01 0.48 2.05
CA ASP A 383 -33.64 0.93 2.28
C ASP A 383 -32.70 0.38 1.20
N GLN A 384 -32.80 -0.91 0.87
CA GLN A 384 -32.06 -1.49 -0.24
C GLN A 384 -32.31 -0.75 -1.56
N ALA A 385 -33.58 -0.49 -1.90
CA ALA A 385 -33.94 0.23 -3.11
C ALA A 385 -33.46 1.70 -3.10
N ALA A 386 -33.42 2.35 -1.93
CA ALA A 386 -32.90 3.70 -1.79
C ALA A 386 -31.39 3.76 -2.06
N ALA A 387 -30.63 2.78 -1.55
CA ALA A 387 -29.20 2.68 -1.83
C ALA A 387 -28.93 2.42 -3.32
N GLU A 388 -29.66 1.50 -3.95
CA GLU A 388 -29.56 1.24 -5.39
C GLU A 388 -29.88 2.48 -6.25
N ALA A 389 -30.84 3.30 -5.81
CA ALA A 389 -31.19 4.54 -6.49
C ALA A 389 -30.11 5.63 -6.33
N ALA A 390 -29.40 5.65 -5.21
CA ALA A 390 -28.34 6.60 -4.92
C ALA A 390 -26.99 6.21 -5.55
N ALA A 391 -26.68 4.90 -5.61
CA ALA A 391 -25.46 4.34 -6.17
C ALA A 391 -25.72 3.75 -7.55
N VAL A 392 -25.74 4.60 -8.58
CA VAL A 392 -25.99 4.16 -9.96
C VAL A 392 -24.67 3.82 -10.68
N SER A 393 -24.52 2.55 -11.03
CA SER A 393 -23.38 2.06 -11.83
C SER A 393 -23.33 2.73 -13.21
N SER A 394 -22.14 3.14 -13.63
CA SER A 394 -21.88 3.85 -14.88
C SER A 394 -20.97 3.07 -15.80
N SER A 395 -21.42 2.84 -17.04
CA SER A 395 -20.58 2.24 -18.09
C SER A 395 -19.52 3.19 -18.65
N SER A 396 -19.51 4.47 -18.25
CA SER A 396 -18.51 5.46 -18.66
C SER A 396 -17.25 5.46 -17.81
N ALA A 397 -17.17 4.64 -16.76
CA ALA A 397 -15.98 4.53 -15.92
C ALA A 397 -14.78 4.11 -16.78
N ALA A 398 -13.70 4.88 -16.71
CA ALA A 398 -12.42 4.60 -17.35
C ALA A 398 -11.45 3.89 -16.41
N GLY A 399 -11.61 4.07 -15.09
CA GLY A 399 -10.72 3.50 -14.08
C GLY A 399 -9.32 4.12 -14.08
N ALA A 400 -8.35 3.34 -13.64
CA ALA A 400 -6.93 3.70 -13.53
C ALA A 400 -6.18 3.58 -14.87
N ASP A 401 -5.20 4.45 -15.07
CA ASP A 401 -4.14 4.29 -16.07
C ASP A 401 -3.07 3.36 -15.50
N THR A 402 -3.03 2.12 -15.99
CA THR A 402 -2.09 1.10 -15.50
C THR A 402 -0.68 1.26 -16.10
N SER A 403 -0.49 2.11 -17.12
CA SER A 403 0.81 2.26 -17.77
C SER A 403 1.88 2.90 -16.88
N VAL A 404 1.46 3.66 -15.86
CA VAL A 404 2.37 4.27 -14.87
C VAL A 404 3.06 3.25 -13.96
N PHE A 405 2.52 2.03 -13.89
CA PHE A 405 3.08 0.93 -13.09
C PHE A 405 4.07 0.06 -13.87
N ALA A 406 4.24 0.30 -15.16
CA ALA A 406 5.06 -0.54 -16.02
C ALA A 406 6.56 -0.47 -15.65
N ASP A 407 7.26 -1.60 -15.81
CA ASP A 407 8.73 -1.73 -15.77
C ASP A 407 9.42 -1.51 -14.40
N TRP A 408 8.71 -1.07 -13.36
CA TRP A 408 9.28 -0.83 -12.02
C TRP A 408 8.63 -1.62 -10.89
N THR A 409 7.38 -2.05 -11.07
CA THR A 409 6.60 -2.82 -10.09
C THR A 409 6.82 -4.32 -10.23
N VAL A 410 6.78 -5.07 -9.12
CA VAL A 410 6.66 -6.54 -9.14
C VAL A 410 5.45 -6.96 -9.94
N ALA A 411 4.33 -6.26 -9.80
CA ALA A 411 3.12 -6.57 -10.54
C ALA A 411 3.34 -6.53 -12.06
N SER A 412 3.97 -5.47 -12.59
CA SER A 412 4.33 -5.39 -14.00
C SER A 412 5.33 -6.46 -14.41
N LEU A 413 6.38 -6.68 -13.61
CA LEU A 413 7.44 -7.65 -13.92
C LEU A 413 6.92 -9.10 -13.91
N SER A 414 5.85 -9.35 -13.17
CA SER A 414 5.12 -10.62 -13.11
C SER A 414 4.00 -10.73 -14.16
N GLY A 415 3.76 -9.70 -14.97
CA GLY A 415 2.74 -9.70 -16.03
C GLY A 415 1.29 -9.54 -15.54
N LEU A 416 1.09 -8.81 -14.44
CA LEU A 416 -0.23 -8.63 -13.81
C LEU A 416 -1.01 -7.40 -14.25
N LEU A 417 -0.43 -6.48 -15.02
CA LEU A 417 -1.09 -5.22 -15.39
C LEU A 417 -2.20 -5.40 -16.43
#